data_AF-A0A535VFL2-F1
#
_entry.id   AF-A0A535VFL2-F1
#
_cell.length_a   1.000
_cell.length_b   1.000
_cell.length_c   1.000
_cell.angle_alpha   90.00
_cell.angle_beta   90.00
_cell.angle_gamma   90.00
#
_symmetry.space_group_name_H-M   'P 1'
#
loop_
_entity.id
_entity.type
_entity.pdbx_description
1 polymer ?
#
loop_
_entity_poly.entity_id
_entity_poly.type
_entity_poly.pdbx_seq_one_letter_code
_entity_poly.pdbx_strand_id
1 'polypeptide(L)'
;MATTTAADKATREEYLQLHGWMCMAKALDDRMHMLVKQGRAPFVGSSRGHEGIQVASTAAIGPEDWLVPHYRALANALVRGLTMKEWMLAVFAKADDPLSAGRNIPGGSYSYRRLKIASVSQVVASWVPKAAGVAYAAKLRGEGSVTLCTFGDGATSQGDFHEGVNFAATHRLPVVFVCENNSYAIS
;
A
#
# COMPACT_ATOMS: atom_id res chain seq x y z
N MET A 1 -25.14 -14.14 -4.06
CA MET A 1 -24.65 -14.28 -5.45
C MET A 1 -23.18 -14.61 -5.37
N ALA A 2 -22.80 -15.86 -5.63
CA ALA A 2 -21.39 -16.23 -5.75
C ALA A 2 -20.85 -15.52 -7.00
N THR A 3 -19.94 -14.58 -6.82
CA THR A 3 -19.21 -13.95 -7.92
C THR A 3 -18.43 -15.06 -8.62
N THR A 4 -18.87 -15.45 -9.80
CA THR A 4 -18.05 -16.15 -10.77
C THR A 4 -16.82 -15.26 -11.00
N THR A 5 -15.70 -15.63 -10.40
CA THR A 5 -14.40 -15.01 -10.72
C THR A 5 -14.17 -15.30 -12.19
N ALA A 6 -14.48 -14.32 -13.05
CA ALA A 6 -14.14 -14.40 -14.45
C ALA A 6 -12.61 -14.55 -14.50
N ALA A 7 -12.15 -15.73 -14.90
CA ALA A 7 -10.76 -15.93 -15.23
C ALA A 7 -10.51 -15.27 -16.59
N ASP A 8 -10.60 -13.95 -16.64
CA ASP A 8 -9.98 -13.19 -17.72
C ASP A 8 -8.48 -13.45 -17.56
N LYS A 9 -7.99 -14.36 -18.41
CA LYS A 9 -6.58 -14.70 -18.44
C LYS A 9 -5.86 -13.45 -18.95
N ALA A 10 -5.08 -12.82 -18.08
CA ALA A 10 -4.20 -11.75 -18.48
C ALA A 10 -3.26 -12.24 -19.60
N THR A 11 -2.84 -11.31 -20.44
CA THR A 11 -1.83 -11.56 -21.47
C THR A 11 -0.51 -11.96 -20.83
N ARG A 12 0.34 -12.62 -21.63
CA ARG A 12 1.70 -12.98 -21.17
C ARG A 12 2.48 -11.73 -20.77
N GLU A 13 2.30 -10.64 -21.50
CA GLU A 13 2.91 -9.34 -21.26
C GLU A 13 2.47 -8.74 -19.91
N GLU A 14 1.19 -8.80 -19.59
CA GLU A 14 0.66 -8.37 -18.28
C GLU A 14 1.23 -9.22 -17.15
N TYR A 15 1.28 -10.54 -17.28
CA TYR A 15 1.91 -11.40 -16.27
C TYR A 15 3.40 -11.11 -16.08
N LEU A 16 4.13 -10.84 -17.17
CA LEU A 16 5.53 -10.44 -17.09
C LEU A 16 5.69 -9.07 -16.41
N GLN A 17 4.76 -8.14 -16.61
CA GLN A 17 4.77 -6.86 -15.92
C GLN A 17 4.52 -7.03 -14.42
N LEU A 18 3.52 -7.82 -14.02
CA LEU A 18 3.25 -8.14 -12.62
C LEU A 18 4.48 -8.79 -11.97
N HIS A 19 5.08 -9.77 -12.64
CA HIS A 19 6.31 -10.40 -12.19
C HIS A 19 7.48 -9.40 -12.09
N GLY A 20 7.60 -8.50 -13.06
CA GLY A 20 8.58 -7.42 -13.05
C GLY A 20 8.47 -6.54 -11.80
N TRP A 21 7.25 -6.12 -11.44
CA TRP A 21 7.02 -5.35 -10.21
C TRP A 21 7.39 -6.14 -8.95
N MET A 22 7.08 -7.44 -8.87
CA MET A 22 7.51 -8.29 -7.75
C MET A 22 9.04 -8.34 -7.64
N CYS A 23 9.75 -8.55 -8.75
CA CYS A 23 11.21 -8.56 -8.78
C CYS A 23 11.82 -7.21 -8.38
N MET A 24 11.24 -6.10 -8.86
CA MET A 24 11.70 -4.75 -8.51
C MET A 24 11.53 -4.47 -7.03
N ALA A 25 10.37 -4.79 -6.45
CA ALA A 25 10.10 -4.64 -5.02
C ALA A 25 11.12 -5.43 -4.19
N LYS A 26 11.32 -6.70 -4.53
CA LYS A 26 12.29 -7.58 -3.86
C LYS A 26 13.72 -7.06 -3.94
N ALA A 27 14.18 -6.68 -5.13
CA ALA A 27 15.54 -6.19 -5.34
C ALA A 27 15.82 -4.89 -4.57
N LEU A 28 14.84 -3.99 -4.53
CA LEU A 28 14.92 -2.75 -3.77
C LEU A 28 14.92 -3.01 -2.26
N ASP A 29 14.08 -3.91 -1.78
CA ASP A 29 14.02 -4.34 -0.38
C ASP A 29 15.34 -4.95 0.10
N ASP A 30 15.91 -5.87 -0.69
CA ASP A 30 17.23 -6.47 -0.44
C ASP A 30 18.32 -5.39 -0.36
N ARG A 31 18.29 -4.40 -1.27
CA ARG A 31 19.25 -3.30 -1.26
C ARG A 31 19.11 -2.39 -0.04
N MET A 32 17.89 -2.07 0.36
CA MET A 32 17.63 -1.26 1.57
C MET A 32 18.14 -1.97 2.82
N HIS A 33 17.90 -3.28 2.96
CA HIS A 33 18.45 -4.07 4.06
C HIS A 33 19.97 -4.03 4.15
N MET A 34 20.66 -4.15 3.01
CA MET A 34 22.13 -4.01 2.98
C MET A 34 22.57 -2.63 3.46
N LEU A 35 21.87 -1.57 3.05
CA LEU A 35 22.20 -0.19 3.44
C LEU A 35 21.97 0.05 4.94
N VAL A 36 20.88 -0.49 5.51
CA VAL A 36 20.62 -0.42 6.95
C VAL A 36 21.72 -1.14 7.73
N LYS A 37 22.12 -2.35 7.31
CA LYS A 37 23.25 -3.08 7.94
C LYS A 37 24.59 -2.34 7.85
N GLN A 38 24.78 -1.52 6.82
CA GLN A 38 25.96 -0.67 6.66
C GLN A 38 25.87 0.66 7.42
N GLY A 39 24.78 0.94 8.14
CA GLY A 39 24.54 2.22 8.79
C GLY A 39 24.32 3.40 7.82
N ARG A 40 24.01 3.10 6.55
CA ARG A 40 23.82 4.10 5.49
C ARG A 40 22.37 4.50 5.27
N ALA A 41 21.43 3.69 5.77
CA ALA A 41 20.01 4.01 5.84
C ALA A 41 19.51 3.74 7.27
N PRO A 42 18.57 4.53 7.80
CA PRO A 42 18.19 4.44 9.21
C PRO A 42 17.22 3.28 9.49
N PHE A 43 16.35 2.93 8.55
CA PHE A 43 15.28 1.94 8.75
C PHE A 43 14.80 1.35 7.42
N VAL A 44 14.20 0.16 7.47
CA VAL A 44 13.48 -0.46 6.35
C VAL A 44 12.22 -1.18 6.84
N GLY A 45 11.06 -0.73 6.37
CA GLY A 45 9.76 -1.39 6.54
C GLY A 45 9.56 -2.43 5.46
N SER A 46 10.20 -3.59 5.62
CA SER A 46 10.30 -4.59 4.56
C SER A 46 8.97 -5.15 4.08
N SER A 47 8.85 -5.31 2.76
CA SER A 47 7.73 -5.98 2.08
C SER A 47 8.07 -7.41 1.63
N ARG A 48 9.17 -7.98 2.09
CA ARG A 48 9.67 -9.28 1.63
C ARG A 48 8.66 -10.39 1.90
N GLY A 49 8.29 -11.15 0.87
CA GLY A 49 7.28 -12.21 0.92
C GLY A 49 5.85 -11.72 0.69
N HIS A 50 5.61 -10.40 0.68
CA HIS A 50 4.29 -9.80 0.48
C HIS A 50 4.10 -9.26 -0.96
N GLU A 51 5.13 -9.37 -1.81
CA GLU A 51 5.14 -8.74 -3.13
C GLU A 51 3.96 -9.21 -4.01
N GLY A 52 3.62 -10.50 -3.96
CA GLY A 52 2.55 -11.06 -4.80
C GLY A 52 1.17 -10.47 -4.51
N ILE A 53 0.75 -10.46 -3.24
CA ILE A 53 -0.57 -9.93 -2.85
C ILE A 53 -0.66 -8.42 -3.11
N GLN A 54 0.44 -7.70 -2.86
CA GLN A 54 0.50 -6.25 -3.06
C GLN A 54 0.46 -5.89 -4.54
N VAL A 55 1.20 -6.61 -5.39
CA VAL A 55 1.16 -6.40 -6.84
C VAL A 55 -0.21 -6.72 -7.39
N ALA A 56 -0.76 -7.90 -7.08
CA ALA A 56 -2.05 -8.34 -7.61
C ALA A 56 -3.19 -7.41 -7.20
N SER A 57 -3.29 -7.06 -5.92
CA SER A 57 -4.34 -6.16 -5.42
C SER A 57 -4.25 -4.76 -6.01
N THR A 58 -3.04 -4.22 -6.19
CA THR A 58 -2.86 -2.86 -6.71
C THR A 58 -3.05 -2.79 -8.23
N ALA A 59 -2.66 -3.83 -8.96
CA ALA A 59 -2.86 -3.89 -10.40
C ALA A 59 -4.34 -4.03 -10.79
N ALA A 60 -5.17 -4.51 -9.87
CA ALA A 60 -6.61 -4.64 -10.06
C ALA A 60 -7.40 -3.32 -9.92
N ILE A 61 -6.76 -2.23 -9.45
CA ILE A 61 -7.40 -0.92 -9.30
C ILE A 61 -6.94 0.06 -10.37
N GLY A 62 -7.85 0.95 -10.78
CA GLY A 62 -7.61 1.95 -11.81
C GLY A 62 -6.78 3.16 -11.34
N PRO A 63 -6.36 4.02 -12.28
CA PRO A 63 -5.60 5.24 -11.95
C PRO A 63 -6.40 6.23 -11.09
N GLU A 64 -7.73 6.21 -11.20
CA GLU A 64 -8.60 7.08 -10.42
C GLU A 64 -8.84 6.59 -8.99
N ASP A 65 -8.51 5.34 -8.69
CA ASP A 65 -8.71 4.72 -7.38
C ASP A 65 -7.64 5.17 -6.39
N TRP A 66 -7.98 5.14 -5.11
CA TRP A 66 -7.08 5.50 -4.03
C TRP A 66 -6.41 4.27 -3.43
N LEU A 67 -5.10 4.35 -3.21
CA LEU A 67 -4.36 3.39 -2.41
C LEU A 67 -4.15 3.96 -0.99
N VAL A 68 -4.59 3.21 0.01
CA VAL A 68 -4.32 3.46 1.44
C VAL A 68 -3.52 2.28 1.98
N PRO A 69 -2.19 2.32 1.80
CA PRO A 69 -1.35 1.17 2.12
C PRO A 69 -1.04 1.08 3.62
N HIS A 70 -0.58 -0.08 4.09
CA HIS A 70 0.18 -0.17 5.35
C HIS A 70 1.69 0.03 5.15
N TYR A 71 2.46 -0.02 6.23
CA TYR A 71 3.88 0.34 6.21
C TYR A 71 4.79 -0.61 5.40
N ARG A 72 4.34 -1.85 5.11
CA ARG A 72 5.09 -2.83 4.28
C ARG A 72 4.75 -2.76 2.79
N ALA A 73 4.14 -1.68 2.31
CA ALA A 73 3.51 -1.64 0.98
C ALA A 73 4.43 -1.20 -0.18
N LEU A 74 5.70 -1.60 -0.18
CA LEU A 74 6.64 -1.15 -1.21
C LEU A 74 6.17 -1.58 -2.60
N ALA A 75 5.70 -2.82 -2.75
CA ALA A 75 5.24 -3.31 -4.03
C ALA A 75 3.94 -2.62 -4.48
N ASN A 76 3.02 -2.29 -3.56
CA ASN A 76 1.86 -1.46 -3.92
C ASN A 76 2.30 -0.11 -4.49
N ALA A 77 3.23 0.57 -3.83
CA ALA A 77 3.70 1.88 -4.26
C ALA A 77 4.39 1.82 -5.63
N LEU A 78 5.20 0.79 -5.90
CA LEU A 78 5.84 0.58 -7.21
C LEU A 78 4.81 0.36 -8.32
N VAL A 79 3.77 -0.46 -8.09
CA VAL A 79 2.68 -0.65 -9.06
C VAL A 79 1.94 0.65 -9.33
N ARG A 80 1.75 1.50 -8.31
CA ARG A 80 1.17 2.85 -8.49
C ARG A 80 2.07 3.83 -9.24
N GLY A 81 3.30 3.45 -9.58
CA GLY A 81 4.24 4.28 -10.34
C GLY A 81 5.21 5.09 -9.48
N LEU A 82 5.38 4.75 -8.20
CA LEU A 82 6.50 5.27 -7.42
C LEU A 82 7.79 4.72 -8.02
N THR A 83 8.73 5.60 -8.37
CA THR A 83 10.02 5.16 -8.89
C THR A 83 10.94 4.70 -7.77
N MET A 84 11.86 3.78 -8.08
CA MET A 84 12.88 3.36 -7.12
C MET A 84 13.73 4.54 -6.63
N LYS A 85 14.00 5.53 -7.50
CA LYS A 85 14.71 6.77 -7.12
C LYS A 85 13.93 7.57 -6.09
N GLU A 86 12.66 7.85 -6.34
CA GLU A 86 11.80 8.59 -5.40
C GLU A 86 11.71 7.88 -4.05
N TRP A 87 11.58 6.56 -4.04
CA TRP A 87 11.60 5.80 -2.79
C TRP A 87 12.95 5.90 -2.06
N MET A 88 14.06 5.80 -2.78
CA MET A 88 15.39 5.94 -2.16
C MET A 88 15.64 7.35 -1.62
N LEU A 89 15.06 8.40 -2.22
CA LEU A 89 15.10 9.76 -1.65
C LEU A 89 14.40 9.79 -0.28
N ALA A 90 13.24 9.13 -0.16
CA ALA A 90 12.53 8.98 1.11
C ALA A 90 13.35 8.19 2.14
N VAL A 91 13.93 7.06 1.74
CA VAL A 91 14.78 6.20 2.60
C VAL A 91 16.00 6.95 3.15
N PHE A 92 16.56 7.89 2.38
CA PHE A 92 17.69 8.72 2.82
C PHE A 92 17.29 10.09 3.39
N ALA A 93 15.99 10.34 3.61
CA ALA A 93 15.44 11.60 4.11
C ALA A 93 15.96 12.83 3.33
N LYS A 94 16.00 12.75 2.00
CA LYS A 94 16.45 13.87 1.15
C LYS A 94 15.37 14.95 1.04
N ALA A 95 15.80 16.20 0.84
CA ALA A 95 14.89 17.33 0.64
C ALA A 95 13.96 17.11 -0.58
N ASP A 96 14.49 16.48 -1.63
CA ASP A 96 13.75 16.17 -2.86
C ASP A 96 12.85 14.93 -2.75
N ASP A 97 12.73 14.32 -1.56
CA ASP A 97 11.76 13.25 -1.30
C ASP A 97 10.33 13.76 -1.58
N PRO A 98 9.63 13.22 -2.61
CA PRO A 98 8.30 13.69 -2.95
C PRO A 98 7.23 13.21 -1.98
N LEU A 99 7.54 12.28 -1.07
CA LEU A 99 6.56 11.74 -0.12
C LEU A 99 6.38 12.65 1.08
N SER A 100 7.48 13.19 1.61
CA SER A 100 7.46 13.94 2.87
C SER A 100 8.47 15.08 2.97
N ALA A 101 9.38 15.22 2.00
CA ALA A 101 10.60 16.04 2.10
C ALA A 101 11.44 15.69 3.34
N GLY A 102 11.57 14.38 3.63
CA GLY A 102 12.38 13.86 4.74
C GLY A 102 11.77 14.01 6.14
N ARG A 103 10.48 14.33 6.25
CA ARG A 103 9.78 14.53 7.54
C ARG A 103 9.22 13.24 8.14
N ASN A 104 8.96 12.24 7.31
CA ASN A 104 8.43 10.95 7.78
C ASN A 104 9.54 9.98 8.15
N ILE A 105 9.18 8.95 8.91
CA ILE A 105 10.07 7.80 9.14
C ILE A 105 10.46 7.19 7.78
N PRO A 106 11.76 7.14 7.45
CA PRO A 106 12.24 6.61 6.18
C PRO A 106 11.88 5.13 6.00
N GLY A 107 11.51 4.72 4.79
CA GLY A 107 11.35 3.30 4.45
C GLY A 107 10.07 2.62 4.97
N GLY A 108 9.07 3.36 5.45
CA GLY A 108 7.80 2.74 5.88
C GLY A 108 6.59 3.67 5.97
N SER A 109 6.72 4.93 5.55
CA SER A 109 5.60 5.88 5.50
C SER A 109 5.34 6.27 4.05
N TYR A 110 4.08 6.21 3.63
CA TYR A 110 3.68 6.54 2.26
C TYR A 110 2.78 7.78 2.26
N SER A 111 2.97 8.65 1.26
CA SER A 111 2.12 9.82 1.02
C SER A 111 2.47 10.36 -0.36
N TYR A 112 1.64 10.13 -1.37
CA TYR A 112 1.95 10.67 -2.70
C TYR A 112 0.68 10.98 -3.47
N ARG A 113 0.24 12.23 -3.37
CA ARG A 113 -1.02 12.69 -3.97
C ARG A 113 -1.07 12.50 -5.49
N ARG A 114 0.06 12.71 -6.18
CA ARG A 114 0.18 12.50 -7.64
C ARG A 114 -0.19 11.06 -8.06
N LEU A 115 0.09 10.08 -7.20
CA LEU A 115 -0.17 8.66 -7.46
C LEU A 115 -1.45 8.15 -6.75
N LYS A 116 -2.22 9.06 -6.14
CA LYS A 116 -3.34 8.78 -5.22
C LYS A 116 -2.99 7.77 -4.13
N ILE A 117 -1.79 7.90 -3.57
CA ILE A 117 -1.37 7.19 -2.36
C ILE A 117 -1.67 8.10 -1.17
N ALA A 118 -2.63 7.71 -0.34
CA ALA A 118 -2.98 8.48 0.85
C ALA A 118 -1.82 8.52 1.85
N SER A 119 -1.73 9.61 2.61
CA SER A 119 -0.73 9.74 3.68
C SER A 119 -1.00 8.74 4.80
N VAL A 120 -0.03 7.90 5.17
CA VAL A 120 -0.16 6.83 6.16
C VAL A 120 0.88 7.02 7.27
N SER A 121 0.43 6.77 8.51
CA SER A 121 1.25 6.75 9.72
C SER A 121 1.71 5.33 10.05
N GLN A 122 2.79 5.20 10.82
CA GLN A 122 3.24 3.93 11.39
C GLN A 122 2.36 3.43 12.54
N VAL A 123 1.41 4.24 13.01
CA VAL A 123 0.41 3.82 14.01
C VAL A 123 -0.48 2.74 13.38
N VAL A 124 -0.39 1.53 13.92
CA VAL A 124 -1.06 0.35 13.37
C VAL A 124 -2.57 0.58 13.27
N ALA A 125 -3.14 0.20 12.13
CA ALA A 125 -4.56 0.30 11.78
C ALA A 125 -5.16 1.71 11.63
N SER A 126 -4.48 2.78 12.03
CA SER A 126 -5.02 4.14 12.03
C SER A 126 -5.44 4.66 10.64
N TRP A 127 -5.00 4.00 9.57
CA TRP A 127 -5.37 4.31 8.20
C TRP A 127 -6.67 3.64 7.73
N VAL A 128 -7.18 2.64 8.44
CA VAL A 128 -8.40 1.90 8.04
C VAL A 128 -9.63 2.81 8.07
N PRO A 129 -9.90 3.61 9.13
CA PRO A 129 -10.98 4.60 9.11
C PRO A 129 -10.78 5.68 8.04
N LYS A 130 -9.52 6.08 7.80
CA LYS A 130 -9.19 7.03 6.74
C LYS A 130 -9.54 6.49 5.35
N ALA A 131 -9.33 5.21 5.08
CA ALA A 131 -9.75 4.59 3.83
C ALA A 131 -11.27 4.66 3.63
N ALA A 132 -12.04 4.38 4.69
CA ALA A 132 -13.48 4.56 4.67
C ALA A 132 -13.86 6.04 4.41
N GLY A 133 -13.19 6.99 5.05
CA GLY A 133 -13.39 8.42 4.81
C GLY A 133 -13.11 8.86 3.37
N VAL A 134 -12.04 8.35 2.75
CA VAL A 134 -11.71 8.62 1.34
C VAL A 134 -12.83 8.11 0.41
N ALA A 135 -13.28 6.87 0.59
CA ALA A 135 -14.36 6.32 -0.21
C ALA A 135 -15.71 7.01 0.04
N TYR A 136 -15.95 7.49 1.26
CA TYR A 136 -17.14 8.27 1.57
C TYR A 136 -17.11 9.63 0.87
N ALA A 137 -15.97 10.30 0.85
CA ALA A 137 -15.81 11.55 0.11
C ALA A 137 -16.04 11.35 -1.40
N ALA A 138 -15.52 10.27 -1.99
CA ALA A 138 -15.78 9.92 -3.39
C ALA A 138 -17.29 9.73 -3.64
N LYS A 139 -17.96 8.96 -2.78
CA LYS A 139 -19.41 8.73 -2.85
C LYS A 139 -20.22 10.04 -2.77
N LEU A 140 -19.87 10.94 -1.85
CA LEU A 140 -20.55 12.23 -1.69
C LEU A 140 -20.37 13.14 -2.91
N ARG A 141 -19.26 13.00 -3.63
CA ARG A 141 -18.97 13.77 -4.86
C ARG A 141 -19.51 13.10 -6.12
N GLY A 142 -20.12 11.92 -6.01
CA GLY A 142 -20.54 11.14 -7.18
C GLY A 142 -19.37 10.59 -8.01
N GLU A 143 -18.18 10.48 -7.42
CA GLU A 143 -17.00 9.89 -8.06
C GLU A 143 -17.12 8.36 -8.06
N GLY A 144 -16.79 7.72 -9.18
CA GLY A 144 -16.81 6.27 -9.34
C GLY A 144 -15.57 5.54 -8.80
N SER A 145 -14.68 6.23 -8.08
CA SER A 145 -13.42 5.67 -7.61
C SER A 145 -13.61 4.71 -6.42
N VAL A 146 -12.83 3.63 -6.41
CA VAL A 146 -12.68 2.67 -5.32
C VAL A 146 -11.49 3.06 -4.44
N THR A 147 -11.55 2.71 -3.16
CA THR A 147 -10.41 2.80 -2.25
C THR A 147 -9.89 1.42 -1.89
N LEU A 148 -8.62 1.13 -2.19
CA LEU A 148 -7.92 -0.07 -1.75
C LEU A 148 -7.18 0.21 -0.44
N CYS A 149 -7.52 -0.54 0.61
CA CYS A 149 -6.90 -0.44 1.92
C CYS A 149 -6.17 -1.73 2.26
N THR A 150 -4.85 -1.69 2.45
CA THR A 150 -4.06 -2.87 2.85
C THR A 150 -3.66 -2.78 4.32
N PHE A 151 -3.58 -3.91 5.03
CA PHE A 151 -3.17 -4.00 6.44
C PHE A 151 -2.74 -5.44 6.79
N GLY A 152 -1.96 -5.62 7.85
CA GLY A 152 -1.59 -6.94 8.36
C GLY A 152 -2.63 -7.55 9.31
N ASP A 153 -2.52 -8.85 9.58
CA ASP A 153 -3.39 -9.58 10.51
C ASP A 153 -3.38 -8.98 11.93
N GLY A 154 -2.21 -8.60 12.47
CA GLY A 154 -2.14 -7.93 13.77
C GLY A 154 -2.90 -6.59 13.85
N ALA A 155 -3.12 -5.92 12.71
CA ALA A 155 -3.90 -4.68 12.67
C ALA A 155 -5.39 -4.91 12.94
N THR A 156 -5.89 -6.14 12.72
CA THR A 156 -7.29 -6.49 12.94
C THR A 156 -7.69 -6.46 14.42
N SER A 157 -6.71 -6.53 15.33
CA SER A 157 -6.93 -6.43 16.78
C SER A 157 -7.04 -4.98 17.30
N GLN A 158 -6.85 -3.97 16.44
CA GLN A 158 -6.98 -2.57 16.81
C GLN A 158 -8.44 -2.09 16.66
N GLY A 159 -8.86 -1.16 17.53
CA GLY A 159 -10.20 -0.55 17.46
C GLY A 159 -10.46 0.14 16.11
N ASP A 160 -9.45 0.83 15.56
CA ASP A 160 -9.52 1.52 14.27
C ASP A 160 -9.91 0.59 13.11
N PHE A 161 -9.50 -0.69 13.15
CA PHE A 161 -9.93 -1.66 12.15
C PHE A 161 -11.44 -1.89 12.23
N HIS A 162 -11.97 -2.13 13.43
CA HIS A 162 -13.39 -2.33 13.63
C HIS A 162 -14.20 -1.10 13.21
N GLU A 163 -13.78 0.09 13.65
CA GLU A 163 -14.45 1.35 13.32
C GLU A 163 -14.49 1.59 11.81
N GLY A 164 -13.35 1.47 11.12
CA GLY A 164 -13.26 1.73 9.69
C GLY A 164 -14.07 0.75 8.84
N VAL A 165 -14.01 -0.55 9.16
CA VAL A 165 -14.78 -1.58 8.43
C VAL A 165 -16.28 -1.42 8.70
N ASN A 166 -16.69 -1.19 9.95
CA ASN A 166 -18.09 -0.98 10.30
C ASN A 166 -18.67 0.25 9.61
N PHE A 167 -17.96 1.39 9.64
CA PHE A 167 -18.38 2.61 8.96
C PHE A 167 -18.54 2.39 7.45
N ALA A 168 -17.57 1.72 6.81
CA ALA A 168 -17.65 1.40 5.39
C ALA A 168 -18.86 0.51 5.06
N ALA A 169 -19.16 -0.49 5.89
CA ALA A 169 -20.30 -1.38 5.72
C ALA A 169 -21.64 -0.63 5.88
N THR A 170 -21.82 0.12 6.97
CA THR A 170 -23.05 0.89 7.24
C THR A 170 -23.37 1.86 6.12
N HIS A 171 -22.35 2.54 5.59
CA HIS A 171 -22.53 3.52 4.52
C HIS A 171 -22.47 2.92 3.12
N ARG A 172 -22.26 1.60 2.95
CA ARG A 172 -22.10 0.92 1.66
C ARG A 172 -21.07 1.65 0.78
N LEU A 173 -19.84 1.76 1.28
CA LEU A 173 -18.76 2.48 0.64
C LEU A 173 -17.97 1.59 -0.33
N PRO A 174 -17.44 2.16 -1.44
CA PRO A 174 -16.59 1.43 -2.37
C PRO A 174 -15.16 1.29 -1.81
N VAL A 175 -14.99 0.42 -0.81
CA VAL A 175 -13.67 0.10 -0.21
C VAL A 175 -13.38 -1.39 -0.35
N VAL A 176 -12.17 -1.72 -0.77
CA VAL A 176 -11.62 -3.08 -0.75
C VAL A 176 -10.60 -3.16 0.38
N PHE A 177 -10.88 -3.99 1.38
CA PHE A 177 -10.00 -4.26 2.50
C PHE A 177 -9.18 -5.53 2.22
N VAL A 178 -7.86 -5.40 2.14
CA VAL A 178 -6.94 -6.52 1.90
C VAL A 178 -6.10 -6.75 3.16
N CYS A 179 -6.38 -7.87 3.83
CA CYS A 179 -5.60 -8.35 4.97
C CYS A 179 -4.43 -9.20 4.46
N GLU A 180 -3.20 -8.71 4.66
CA GLU A 180 -1.96 -9.42 4.43
C GLU A 180 -1.63 -10.28 5.68
N ASN A 181 -2.31 -11.41 5.81
CA ASN A 181 -2.12 -12.34 6.92
C ASN A 181 -0.86 -13.20 6.69
N ASN A 182 0.21 -12.88 7.40
CA ASN A 182 1.46 -13.65 7.37
C ASN A 182 1.67 -14.49 8.64
N SER A 183 0.63 -14.62 9.48
CA SER A 183 0.62 -15.34 10.75
C SER A 183 1.49 -14.76 11.87
N TYR A 184 2.07 -13.57 11.69
CA TYR A 184 2.97 -12.96 12.69
C TYR A 184 2.78 -11.44 12.82
N ALA A 185 2.60 -11.00 14.07
CA ALA A 185 2.68 -9.60 14.45
C ALA A 185 3.93 -9.36 15.31
N ILE A 186 5.07 -9.14 14.65
CA ILE A 186 6.40 -8.92 15.25
C ILE A 186 7.02 -10.19 15.89
N SER A 187 6.41 -10.80 16.90
CA SER A 187 7.00 -11.91 17.69
C SER A 187 6.00 -13.01 18.04
#